data_AF-A0A417V5J4-F1
#
_entry.id   AF-A0A417V5J4-F1
#
_cell.length_a   1.000
_cell.length_b   1.000
_cell.length_c   1.000
_cell.angle_alpha   90.00
_cell.angle_beta   90.00
_cell.angle_gamma   90.00
#
_symmetry.space_group_name_H-M   'P 1'
#
loop_
_entity.id
_entity.type
_entity.pdbx_description
1 polymer ?
#
loop_
_entity_poly.entity_id
_entity_poly.type
_entity_poly.pdbx_seq_one_letter_code
_entity_poly.pdbx_strand_id
1 'polypeptide(L)'
;MALITCTECGKEFSEKASACPNCGCPTEEILKELATVSTADNEVPQYEIDEKTIEIAIEKGIVNEPSDLIITAGKYTDSGFLSTLTHILYVAKDSFYLCRFDKAEENPKEDIIVKLDYTNDAINQLTYDYEMRKFNGNFGFNASKIKADKDRSRDAYYEILKKVDSKKAEDFYKIFYLDAPYCPKCHSLNIGYEFVQDSAKTKGKSEVRKKSVVTRAGNSLGRAGMIAATGGLWALTPKKSKYKEKKSSKTDINSKQMAICQDCGKSWEVK
;
A
#
# COMPACT_ATOMS: atom_id res chain seq x y z
N MET A 1 -15.23 30.89 5.61
CA MET A 1 -14.47 30.49 6.82
C MET A 1 -13.45 29.49 6.34
N ALA A 2 -12.15 29.74 6.53
CA ALA A 2 -11.14 28.75 6.19
C ALA A 2 -11.07 27.72 7.32
N LEU A 3 -11.12 26.45 6.96
CA LEU A 3 -10.80 25.35 7.86
C LEU A 3 -9.34 24.97 7.63
N ILE A 4 -8.60 24.79 8.71
CA ILE A 4 -7.23 24.31 8.71
C ILE A 4 -7.18 22.92 9.34
N THR A 5 -6.24 22.10 8.88
CA THR A 5 -6.02 20.76 9.41
C THR A 5 -4.92 20.80 10.46
N CYS A 6 -5.19 20.23 11.63
CA CYS A 6 -4.19 20.11 12.68
C CYS A 6 -3.09 19.12 12.26
N THR A 7 -1.83 19.53 12.32
CA THR A 7 -0.66 18.70 11.98
C THR A 7 -0.45 17.54 12.95
N GLU A 8 -0.88 17.69 14.20
CA GLU A 8 -0.78 16.65 15.23
C GLU A 8 -1.88 15.58 15.14
N CYS A 9 -3.15 15.99 15.01
CA CYS A 9 -4.29 15.06 15.13
C CYS A 9 -5.10 14.86 13.85
N GLY A 10 -4.77 15.57 12.77
CA GLY A 10 -5.41 15.43 11.47
C GLY A 10 -6.86 15.91 11.38
N LYS A 11 -7.42 16.52 12.44
CA LYS A 11 -8.79 17.07 12.41
C LYS A 11 -8.83 18.50 11.90
N GLU A 12 -9.87 18.80 11.14
CA GLU A 12 -10.16 20.14 10.62
C GLU A 12 -10.81 21.01 11.69
N PHE A 13 -10.40 22.27 11.76
CA PHE A 13 -10.98 23.25 12.65
C PHE A 13 -10.82 24.67 12.10
N SER A 14 -11.53 25.64 12.68
CA SER A 14 -11.47 27.04 12.23
C SER A 14 -10.10 27.65 12.50
N GLU A 15 -9.53 28.31 11.48
CA GLU A 15 -8.28 29.08 11.60
C GLU A 15 -8.35 30.19 12.68
N LYS A 16 -9.57 30.63 13.05
CA LYS A 16 -9.79 31.63 14.11
C LYS A 16 -9.68 31.07 15.54
N ALA A 17 -9.58 29.75 15.71
CA ALA A 17 -9.40 29.17 17.03
C ALA A 17 -7.97 29.44 17.53
N SER A 18 -7.79 29.66 18.83
CA SER A 18 -6.46 29.84 19.44
C SER A 18 -5.62 28.55 19.45
N ALA A 19 -6.29 27.39 19.47
CA ALA A 19 -5.69 26.07 19.42
C ALA A 19 -6.68 25.05 18.84
N CYS A 20 -6.16 23.91 18.38
CA CYS A 20 -6.97 22.79 17.94
C CYS A 20 -7.89 22.32 19.09
N PRO A 21 -9.22 22.29 18.91
CA PRO A 21 -10.14 21.88 19.97
C PRO A 21 -10.06 20.37 20.30
N ASN A 22 -9.40 19.58 19.45
CA ASN A 22 -9.29 18.13 19.64
C ASN A 22 -8.05 17.71 20.43
N CYS A 23 -6.90 18.33 20.21
CA CYS A 23 -5.64 17.95 20.86
C CYS A 23 -4.94 19.09 21.61
N GLY A 24 -5.40 20.34 21.47
CA GLY A 24 -4.80 21.50 22.13
C GLY A 24 -3.57 22.08 21.44
N CYS A 25 -3.18 21.58 20.26
CA CYS A 25 -2.06 22.11 19.49
C CYS A 25 -2.30 23.59 19.10
N PRO A 26 -1.37 24.52 19.39
CA PRO A 26 -1.54 25.95 19.09
C PRO A 26 -1.70 26.23 17.60
N THR A 27 -2.67 27.06 17.23
CA THR A 27 -2.90 27.39 15.82
C THR A 27 -1.71 28.11 15.19
N GLU A 28 -0.96 28.91 15.97
CA GLU A 28 0.25 29.59 15.50
C GLU A 28 1.36 28.61 15.08
N GLU A 29 1.49 27.46 15.74
CA GLU A 29 2.48 26.44 15.41
C GLU A 29 2.07 25.69 14.13
N ILE A 30 0.79 25.33 14.03
CA ILE A 30 0.22 24.72 12.82
C ILE A 30 0.42 25.64 11.60
N LEU A 31 0.17 26.94 11.74
CA LEU A 31 0.38 27.91 10.66
C LEU A 31 1.86 28.10 10.31
N LYS A 32 2.78 28.04 11.28
CA LYS A 32 4.23 28.07 11.00
C LYS A 32 4.67 26.84 10.22
N GLU A 33 4.20 25.65 10.60
CA GLU A 33 4.50 24.42 9.88
C GLU A 33 3.95 24.45 8.46
N LEU A 34 2.68 24.86 8.29
CA LEU A 34 2.07 25.04 6.96
C LEU A 34 2.83 26.09 6.11
N ALA A 35 3.31 27.16 6.73
CA ALA A 35 4.13 28.16 6.06
C ALA A 35 5.51 27.61 5.62
N THR A 36 6.15 26.78 6.45
CA THR A 36 7.42 26.13 6.07
C THR A 36 7.26 25.14 4.93
N VAL A 37 6.09 24.49 4.81
CA VAL A 37 5.76 23.64 3.65
C VAL A 37 5.56 24.48 2.38
N SER A 38 4.99 25.69 2.49
CA SER A 38 4.76 26.58 1.34
C SER A 38 6.01 27.29 0.80
N THR A 39 7.13 27.26 1.53
CA THR A 39 8.44 27.72 1.03
C THR A 39 9.27 26.61 0.38
N ALA A 40 8.75 25.38 0.29
CA ALA A 40 9.40 24.26 -0.40
C ALA A 40 9.08 24.19 -1.90
N ASP A 41 8.69 25.31 -2.53
CA ASP A 41 8.84 25.50 -3.96
C ASP A 41 10.18 26.22 -4.21
N ASN A 42 11.12 25.48 -4.83
CA ASN A 42 12.44 25.89 -5.35
C ASN A 42 13.71 25.39 -4.61
N GLU A 43 13.68 24.20 -4.01
CA GLU A 43 14.88 23.35 -4.08
C GLU A 43 14.48 22.08 -4.82
N VAL A 44 14.96 21.98 -6.07
CA VAL A 44 14.91 20.75 -6.87
C VAL A 44 15.47 19.64 -5.99
N PRO A 45 14.79 18.48 -5.83
CA PRO A 45 15.40 17.32 -5.19
C PRO A 45 16.71 17.04 -5.92
N GLN A 46 17.85 17.29 -5.26
CA GLN A 46 19.13 17.21 -5.95
C GLN A 46 19.49 15.74 -6.12
N TYR A 47 19.16 15.18 -7.27
CA TYR A 47 19.56 13.83 -7.65
C TYR A 47 21.06 13.85 -7.98
N GLU A 48 21.85 12.99 -7.34
CA GLU A 48 23.25 12.78 -7.72
C GLU A 48 23.31 12.02 -9.06
N ILE A 49 23.48 12.77 -10.14
CA ILE A 49 23.70 12.25 -11.48
C ILE A 49 25.20 12.08 -11.71
N ASP A 50 25.61 10.93 -12.25
CA ASP A 50 27.02 10.67 -12.53
C ASP A 50 27.51 11.63 -13.65
N GLU A 51 28.60 12.37 -13.42
CA GLU A 51 29.15 13.40 -14.33
C GLU A 51 29.26 12.90 -15.77
N LYS A 52 29.75 11.67 -15.93
CA LYS A 52 29.91 11.02 -17.23
C LYS A 52 28.60 10.76 -17.98
N THR A 53 27.51 10.54 -17.25
CA THR A 53 26.17 10.39 -17.86
C THR A 53 25.68 11.76 -18.35
N ILE A 54 26.05 12.85 -17.67
CA ILE A 54 25.76 14.22 -18.10
C ILE A 54 26.56 14.55 -19.37
N GLU A 55 27.86 14.26 -19.38
CA GLU A 55 28.73 14.51 -20.55
C GLU A 55 28.16 13.83 -21.81
N ILE A 56 27.76 12.57 -21.72
CA ILE A 56 27.16 11.82 -22.84
C ILE A 56 25.84 12.45 -23.28
N ALA A 57 25.03 12.95 -22.35
CA ALA A 57 23.78 13.62 -22.69
C ALA A 57 24.02 14.89 -23.52
N ILE A 58 25.07 15.65 -23.20
CA ILE A 58 25.47 16.85 -23.94
C ILE A 58 26.07 16.47 -25.30
N GLU A 59 27.01 15.52 -25.33
CA GLU A 59 27.66 15.07 -26.56
C GLU A 59 26.66 14.52 -27.59
N LYS A 60 25.63 13.82 -27.12
CA LYS A 60 24.57 13.24 -27.96
C LYS A 60 23.43 14.22 -28.26
N GLY A 61 23.52 15.47 -27.79
CA GLY A 61 22.52 16.51 -28.02
C GLY A 61 21.16 16.23 -27.36
N ILE A 62 21.15 15.49 -26.25
CA ILE A 62 19.96 15.21 -25.44
C ILE A 62 19.57 16.46 -24.64
N VAL A 63 20.56 17.13 -24.06
CA VAL A 63 20.44 18.40 -23.34
C VAL A 63 21.53 19.36 -23.80
N ASN A 64 21.27 20.67 -23.69
CA ASN A 64 22.28 21.68 -24.01
C ASN A 64 23.18 21.98 -22.80
N GLU A 65 22.57 22.07 -21.62
CA GLU A 65 23.27 22.33 -20.36
C GLU A 65 23.01 21.23 -19.34
N PRO A 66 23.96 20.94 -18.42
CA PRO A 66 23.75 20.03 -17.30
C PRO A 66 22.51 20.37 -16.47
N SER A 67 22.22 21.67 -16.36
CA SER A 67 21.10 22.18 -15.55
C SER A 67 19.72 21.80 -16.10
N ASP A 68 19.64 21.40 -17.37
CA ASP A 68 18.39 20.99 -18.03
C ASP A 68 18.02 19.55 -17.71
N LEU A 69 18.97 18.77 -17.18
CA LEU A 69 18.75 17.40 -16.75
C LEU A 69 18.24 17.37 -15.31
N ILE A 70 17.09 16.72 -15.09
CA ILE A 70 16.47 16.59 -13.77
C ILE A 70 16.99 15.32 -13.09
N ILE A 71 16.84 14.17 -13.76
CA ILE A 71 17.23 12.86 -13.21
C ILE A 71 17.52 11.87 -14.35
N THR A 72 18.33 10.85 -14.04
CA THR A 72 18.52 9.70 -14.92
C THR A 72 18.13 8.39 -14.23
N ALA A 73 17.48 7.50 -14.99
CA ALA A 73 17.31 6.11 -14.60
C ALA A 73 18.28 5.24 -15.41
N GLY A 74 19.19 4.58 -14.70
CA GLY A 74 20.30 3.83 -15.26
C GLY A 74 21.61 4.62 -15.12
N LYS A 75 22.73 3.94 -15.40
CA LYS A 75 24.06 4.53 -15.37
C LYS A 75 24.84 4.12 -16.60
N TYR A 76 25.73 4.98 -17.06
CA TYR A 76 26.69 4.61 -18.08
C TYR A 76 27.87 3.85 -17.48
N THR A 77 28.16 2.65 -17.97
CA THR A 77 29.27 1.81 -17.50
C THR A 77 30.33 1.57 -18.59
N ASP A 78 31.54 2.10 -18.49
CA ASP A 78 32.57 1.96 -19.55
C ASP A 78 33.01 0.53 -19.81
N SER A 79 33.03 -0.28 -18.76
CA SER A 79 33.57 -1.63 -18.78
C SER A 79 32.57 -2.60 -18.16
N GLY A 80 31.59 -3.00 -18.97
CA GLY A 80 30.59 -3.97 -18.55
C GLY A 80 31.08 -5.41 -18.75
N PHE A 81 31.41 -6.11 -17.65
CA PHE A 81 31.61 -7.56 -17.60
C PHE A 81 30.44 -8.40 -18.18
N LEU A 82 29.29 -7.78 -18.50
CA LEU A 82 28.03 -8.48 -18.84
C LEU A 82 27.26 -7.94 -20.08
N SER A 83 27.60 -6.78 -20.67
CA SER A 83 26.90 -6.30 -21.89
C SER A 83 27.60 -5.14 -22.61
N THR A 84 27.59 -5.16 -23.95
CA THR A 84 28.01 -4.03 -24.81
C THR A 84 26.95 -2.94 -24.96
N LEU A 85 25.70 -3.20 -24.57
CA LEU A 85 24.59 -2.25 -24.71
C LEU A 85 24.25 -1.60 -23.37
N THR A 86 24.27 -0.28 -23.32
CA THR A 86 23.87 0.51 -22.14
C THR A 86 22.55 1.22 -22.41
N HIS A 87 21.61 1.06 -21.48
CA HIS A 87 20.26 1.61 -21.61
C HIS A 87 20.04 2.63 -20.49
N ILE A 88 19.69 3.87 -20.86
CA ILE A 88 19.53 4.99 -19.93
C ILE A 88 18.25 5.75 -20.30
N LEU A 89 17.48 6.14 -19.28
CA LEU A 89 16.40 7.10 -19.40
C LEU A 89 16.88 8.44 -18.84
N TYR A 90 16.82 9.49 -19.66
CA TYR A 90 17.09 10.86 -19.25
C TYR A 90 15.77 11.61 -19.10
N VAL A 91 15.57 12.28 -17.97
CA VAL A 91 14.41 13.15 -17.72
C VAL A 91 14.94 14.58 -17.70
N ALA A 92 14.63 15.36 -18.73
CA ALA A 92 15.02 16.76 -18.85
C ALA A 92 13.82 17.70 -18.60
N LYS A 93 14.06 19.01 -18.52
CA LYS A 93 12.99 19.99 -18.23
C LYS A 93 11.86 19.95 -19.28
N ASP A 94 12.22 19.77 -20.53
CA ASP A 94 11.37 19.97 -21.71
C ASP A 94 10.85 18.65 -22.31
N SER A 95 11.66 17.59 -22.29
CA SER A 95 11.26 16.25 -22.74
C SER A 95 12.02 15.16 -21.95
N PHE A 96 11.66 13.90 -22.14
CA PHE A 96 12.43 12.75 -21.64
C PHE A 96 12.87 11.84 -22.78
N TYR A 97 13.97 11.12 -22.58
CA TYR A 97 14.67 10.40 -23.64
C TYR A 97 14.99 8.98 -23.22
N LEU A 98 14.58 8.01 -24.04
CA LEU A 98 15.00 6.62 -23.92
C LEU A 98 16.17 6.34 -24.85
N CYS A 99 17.31 6.01 -24.26
CA CYS A 99 18.56 5.84 -24.98
C CYS A 99 19.08 4.42 -24.83
N ARG A 100 19.55 3.85 -25.94
CA ARG A 100 20.38 2.66 -25.98
C ARG A 100 21.67 3.01 -26.71
N PHE A 101 22.78 2.97 -25.99
CA PHE A 101 24.11 3.20 -26.53
C PHE A 101 24.82 1.86 -26.74
N ASP A 102 25.43 1.67 -27.92
CA ASP A 102 26.34 0.55 -28.17
C ASP A 102 27.79 0.92 -27.88
N LYS A 103 28.50 0.00 -27.25
CA LYS A 103 29.88 0.13 -26.81
C LYS A 103 30.80 -0.86 -27.50
N ALA A 104 30.29 -1.65 -28.44
CA ALA A 104 31.10 -2.61 -29.15
C ALA A 104 32.22 -1.89 -29.93
N GLU A 105 33.48 -2.23 -29.63
CA GLU A 105 34.65 -1.72 -30.36
C GLU A 105 34.67 -2.28 -31.80
N GLU A 106 34.21 -3.52 -31.97
CA GLU A 106 34.06 -4.16 -33.27
C GLU A 106 32.61 -4.14 -33.73
N ASN A 107 32.36 -3.54 -34.91
CA ASN A 107 31.04 -3.40 -35.53
C ASN A 107 29.96 -2.83 -34.59
N PRO A 108 30.13 -1.59 -34.09
CA PRO A 108 29.13 -0.94 -33.24
C PRO A 108 27.79 -0.81 -33.98
N LYS A 109 26.70 -1.15 -33.30
CA LYS A 109 25.36 -0.83 -33.79
C LYS A 109 25.08 0.64 -33.56
N GLU A 110 24.17 1.17 -34.36
CA GLU A 110 23.69 2.54 -34.17
C GLU A 110 23.01 2.70 -32.81
N ASP A 111 23.34 3.82 -32.18
CA ASP A 111 22.69 4.29 -30.97
C ASP A 111 21.22 4.58 -31.27
N ILE A 112 20.35 4.20 -30.34
CA ILE A 112 18.93 4.53 -30.41
C ILE A 112 18.66 5.61 -29.39
N ILE A 113 18.18 6.76 -29.84
CA ILE A 113 17.74 7.87 -28.99
C ILE A 113 16.29 8.17 -29.36
N VAL A 114 15.36 7.92 -28.44
CA VAL A 114 13.95 8.21 -28.62
C VAL A 114 13.56 9.35 -27.70
N LYS A 115 13.21 10.49 -28.29
CA LYS A 115 12.64 11.65 -27.59
C LYS A 115 11.14 11.45 -27.39
N LEU A 116 10.67 11.69 -26.18
CA LEU A 116 9.26 11.69 -25.81
C LEU A 116 8.90 12.98 -25.09
N ASP A 117 7.84 13.62 -25.55
CA ASP A 117 7.31 14.84 -24.92
C ASP A 117 6.38 14.47 -23.76
N TYR A 118 6.23 15.40 -22.81
CA TYR A 118 5.35 15.25 -21.65
C TYR A 118 3.87 15.27 -22.05
N THR A 119 3.40 14.13 -22.54
CA THR A 119 2.04 13.90 -23.02
C THR A 119 1.47 12.61 -22.42
N ASN A 120 0.14 12.53 -22.35
CA ASN A 120 -0.52 11.30 -21.91
C ASN A 120 -0.18 10.11 -22.82
N ASP A 121 -0.02 10.35 -24.12
CA ASP A 121 0.35 9.31 -25.08
C ASP A 121 1.74 8.73 -24.80
N ALA A 122 2.70 9.57 -24.41
CA ALA A 122 4.04 9.11 -24.05
C ALA A 122 4.02 8.23 -22.78
N ILE A 123 3.22 8.56 -21.77
CA ILE A 123 3.05 7.72 -20.57
C ILE A 123 2.34 6.40 -20.88
N ASN A 124 1.39 6.42 -21.82
CA ASN A 124 0.74 5.19 -22.27
C ASN A 124 1.71 4.27 -23.02
N GLN A 125 2.71 4.82 -23.72
CA GLN A 125 3.76 4.05 -24.38
C GLN A 125 4.85 3.57 -23.40
N LEU A 126 5.26 4.44 -22.46
CA LEU A 126 6.23 4.15 -21.40
C LEU A 126 5.49 3.91 -20.07
N THR A 127 4.97 2.70 -19.92
CA THR A 127 4.32 2.27 -18.68
C THR A 127 5.34 1.97 -17.57
N TYR A 128 4.91 2.07 -16.31
CA TYR A 128 5.73 1.73 -15.15
C TYR A 128 5.06 0.62 -14.35
N ASP A 129 5.81 -0.43 -14.05
CA ASP A 129 5.37 -1.56 -13.24
C ASP A 129 5.61 -1.24 -11.76
N TYR A 130 4.52 -1.14 -10.98
CA TYR A 130 4.57 -0.71 -9.59
C TYR A 130 5.18 -1.79 -8.67
N GLU A 131 5.02 -3.06 -9.02
CA GLU A 131 5.53 -4.19 -8.25
C GLU A 131 7.02 -4.41 -8.53
N MET A 132 7.39 -4.45 -9.82
CA MET A 132 8.77 -4.69 -10.25
C MET A 132 9.63 -3.43 -10.20
N ARG A 133 9.03 -2.24 -10.09
CA ARG A 133 9.68 -0.91 -10.15
C ARG A 133 10.52 -0.72 -11.41
N LYS A 134 9.93 -1.07 -12.56
CA LYS A 134 10.61 -1.06 -13.88
C LYS A 134 9.74 -0.41 -14.93
N PHE A 135 10.41 0.23 -15.88
CA PHE A 135 9.77 0.74 -17.09
C PHE A 135 9.43 -0.39 -18.05
N ASN A 136 8.33 -0.25 -18.77
CA ASN A 136 7.85 -1.17 -19.80
C ASN A 136 7.43 -0.36 -21.03
N GLY A 137 7.80 -0.84 -22.20
CA GLY A 137 7.56 -0.17 -23.49
C GLY A 137 8.58 -0.64 -24.52
N ASN A 138 8.27 -0.48 -25.80
CA ASN A 138 9.16 -0.90 -26.89
C ASN A 138 9.51 0.27 -27.80
N PHE A 139 10.79 0.65 -27.79
CA PHE A 139 11.32 1.83 -28.48
C PHE A 139 12.53 1.47 -29.36
N GLY A 140 12.45 0.33 -30.06
CA GLY A 140 13.62 -0.32 -30.67
C GLY A 140 14.47 -1.12 -29.68
N PHE A 141 14.12 -1.04 -28.39
CA PHE A 141 14.51 -1.93 -27.33
C PHE A 141 13.40 -1.95 -26.26
N ASN A 142 13.41 -2.98 -25.41
CA ASN A 142 12.48 -3.06 -24.30
C ASN A 142 12.96 -2.16 -23.15
N ALA A 143 12.15 -1.18 -22.73
CA ALA A 143 12.47 -0.25 -21.66
C ALA A 143 12.81 -0.93 -20.32
N SER A 144 12.33 -2.16 -20.08
CA SER A 144 12.69 -2.96 -18.90
C SER A 144 14.17 -3.35 -18.82
N LYS A 145 14.92 -3.14 -19.91
CA LYS A 145 16.39 -3.29 -19.94
C LYS A 145 17.14 -2.14 -19.28
N ILE A 146 16.47 -1.02 -18.98
CA ILE A 146 17.05 0.07 -18.20
C ILE A 146 17.31 -0.45 -16.78
N LYS A 147 18.59 -0.64 -16.45
CA LYS A 147 19.03 -1.13 -15.14
C LYS A 147 19.33 0.06 -14.24
N ALA A 148 18.32 0.54 -13.53
CA ALA A 148 18.45 1.54 -12.48
C ALA A 148 18.26 0.89 -11.09
N ASP A 149 18.67 1.59 -10.05
CA ASP A 149 18.16 1.31 -8.71
C ASP A 149 16.64 1.52 -8.69
N LYS A 150 15.94 0.74 -7.88
CA LYS A 150 14.49 0.79 -7.70
C LYS A 150 14.00 2.19 -7.31
N ASP A 151 14.80 2.91 -6.54
CA ASP A 151 14.45 4.26 -6.10
C ASP A 151 14.62 5.26 -7.25
N ARG A 152 15.73 5.19 -8.00
CA ARG A 152 15.93 6.05 -9.19
C ARG A 152 14.88 5.83 -10.27
N SER A 153 14.45 4.58 -10.51
CA SER A 153 13.40 4.31 -11.49
C SER A 153 12.05 4.88 -11.06
N ARG A 154 11.72 4.77 -9.76
CA ARG A 154 10.52 5.39 -9.17
C ARG A 154 10.58 6.91 -9.30
N ASP A 155 11.68 7.53 -8.90
CA ASP A 155 11.84 8.98 -8.86
C ASP A 155 11.77 9.58 -10.27
N ALA A 156 12.41 8.94 -11.25
CA ALA A 156 12.34 9.36 -12.64
C ALA A 156 10.90 9.29 -13.19
N TYR A 157 10.16 8.24 -12.86
CA TYR A 157 8.76 8.14 -13.29
C TYR A 157 7.86 9.19 -12.61
N TYR A 158 8.11 9.51 -11.34
CA TYR A 158 7.41 10.58 -10.63
C TYR A 158 7.65 11.96 -11.27
N GLU A 159 8.89 12.30 -11.62
CA GLU A 159 9.21 13.56 -12.31
C GLU A 159 8.53 13.66 -13.68
N ILE A 160 8.43 12.54 -14.41
CA ILE A 160 7.66 12.48 -15.66
C ILE A 160 6.16 12.73 -15.39
N LEU A 161 5.58 12.03 -14.42
CA LEU A 161 4.16 12.17 -14.08
C LEU A 161 3.80 13.59 -13.65
N LYS A 162 4.64 14.23 -12.84
CA LYS A 162 4.44 15.61 -12.36
C LYS A 162 4.23 16.61 -13.51
N LYS A 163 4.89 16.38 -14.65
CA LYS A 163 4.80 17.22 -15.85
C LYS A 163 3.63 16.86 -16.78
N VAL A 164 3.06 15.67 -16.67
CA VAL A 164 1.97 15.20 -17.56
C VAL A 164 0.60 15.28 -16.89
N ASP A 165 0.47 14.77 -15.67
CA ASP A 165 -0.80 14.64 -14.97
C ASP A 165 -0.57 14.77 -13.45
N SER A 166 -0.85 15.97 -12.93
CA SER A 166 -0.68 16.31 -11.51
C SER A 166 -1.43 15.35 -10.59
N LYS A 167 -2.63 14.89 -10.98
CA LYS A 167 -3.43 14.00 -10.15
C LYS A 167 -2.80 12.62 -10.05
N LYS A 168 -2.35 12.05 -11.18
CA LYS A 168 -1.62 10.78 -11.17
C LYS A 168 -0.30 10.89 -10.43
N ALA A 169 0.38 12.04 -10.51
CA ALA A 169 1.60 12.28 -9.76
C ALA A 169 1.35 12.29 -8.24
N GLU A 170 0.29 12.95 -7.77
CA GLU A 170 -0.12 12.92 -6.35
C GLU A 170 -0.46 11.51 -5.87
N ASP A 171 -1.21 10.75 -6.67
CA ASP A 171 -1.56 9.38 -6.34
C ASP A 171 -0.30 8.51 -6.28
N PHE A 172 0.60 8.63 -7.26
CA PHE A 172 1.90 7.95 -7.26
C PHE A 172 2.74 8.32 -6.04
N TYR A 173 2.76 9.59 -5.66
CA TYR A 173 3.49 10.07 -4.49
C TYR A 173 2.99 9.40 -3.21
N LYS A 174 1.67 9.39 -3.00
CA LYS A 174 1.04 8.73 -1.84
C LYS A 174 1.41 7.25 -1.79
N ILE A 175 1.40 6.56 -2.94
CA ILE A 175 1.69 5.13 -3.02
C ILE A 175 3.14 4.82 -2.59
N PHE A 176 4.12 5.55 -3.15
CA PHE A 176 5.52 5.14 -3.02
C PHE A 176 6.33 5.90 -1.96
N TYR A 177 5.86 7.06 -1.52
CA TYR A 177 6.56 7.89 -0.54
C TYR A 177 5.81 7.97 0.80
N LEU A 178 4.49 7.75 0.80
CA LEU A 178 3.68 7.71 2.03
C LEU A 178 3.15 6.30 2.35
N ASP A 179 3.62 5.28 1.62
CA ASP A 179 3.22 3.87 1.76
C ASP A 179 1.68 3.67 1.77
N ALA A 180 0.96 4.49 1.00
CA ALA A 180 -0.49 4.43 0.95
C ALA A 180 -0.97 3.12 0.27
N PRO A 181 -2.01 2.46 0.81
CA PRO A 181 -2.58 1.27 0.22
C PRO A 181 -3.20 1.60 -1.14
N TYR A 182 -2.89 0.78 -2.14
CA TYR A 182 -3.39 0.98 -3.50
C TYR A 182 -3.88 -0.32 -4.13
N CYS A 183 -4.67 -0.18 -5.18
CA CYS A 183 -5.15 -1.32 -5.93
C CYS A 183 -4.06 -1.86 -6.87
N PRO A 184 -3.68 -3.15 -6.79
CA PRO A 184 -2.68 -3.72 -7.69
C PRO A 184 -3.15 -3.83 -9.15
N LYS A 185 -4.43 -3.59 -9.43
CA LYS A 185 -5.00 -3.65 -10.78
C LYS A 185 -5.08 -2.29 -11.46
N CYS A 186 -5.59 -1.27 -10.77
CA CYS A 186 -5.84 0.06 -11.35
C CYS A 186 -5.09 1.19 -10.66
N HIS A 187 -4.29 0.90 -9.64
CA HIS A 187 -3.53 1.85 -8.82
C HIS A 187 -4.38 2.92 -8.11
N SER A 188 -5.69 2.70 -8.00
CA SER A 188 -6.54 3.57 -7.20
C SER A 188 -6.22 3.45 -5.70
N LEU A 189 -6.28 4.60 -5.01
CA LEU A 189 -6.17 4.73 -3.56
C LEU A 189 -7.51 4.54 -2.83
N ASN A 190 -8.61 4.37 -3.57
CA ASN A 190 -9.95 4.21 -3.00
C ASN A 190 -10.18 2.75 -2.56
N ILE A 191 -9.62 2.41 -1.39
CA ILE A 191 -9.62 1.05 -0.84
C ILE A 191 -10.60 0.94 0.34
N GLY A 192 -11.57 0.04 0.21
CA GLY A 192 -12.43 -0.40 1.31
C GLY A 192 -11.87 -1.66 1.98
N TYR A 193 -12.19 -1.86 3.25
CA TYR A 193 -11.76 -3.03 4.01
C TYR A 193 -12.97 -3.79 4.57
N GLU A 194 -12.94 -5.11 4.47
CA GLU A 194 -13.98 -6.00 4.99
C GLU A 194 -13.37 -7.18 5.74
N PHE A 195 -13.97 -7.56 6.87
CA PHE A 195 -13.57 -8.77 7.60
C PHE A 195 -14.42 -9.95 7.15
N VAL A 196 -13.77 -10.96 6.57
CA VAL A 196 -14.42 -12.18 6.10
C VAL A 196 -14.06 -13.34 7.01
N GLN A 197 -15.06 -14.13 7.42
CA GLN A 197 -14.84 -15.36 8.16
C GLN A 197 -14.33 -16.44 7.21
N ASP A 198 -13.07 -16.86 7.40
CA ASP A 198 -12.37 -17.81 6.54
C ASP A 198 -12.69 -19.26 6.95
N SER A 199 -12.78 -19.53 8.26
CA SER A 199 -13.18 -20.84 8.77
C SER A 199 -13.66 -20.80 10.21
N ALA A 200 -14.49 -21.77 10.59
CA ALA A 200 -14.92 -21.97 11.97
C ALA A 200 -14.69 -23.42 12.39
N LYS A 201 -13.94 -23.64 13.47
CA LYS A 201 -13.67 -24.97 14.03
C LYS A 201 -14.36 -25.12 15.38
N THR A 202 -15.36 -25.98 15.44
CA THR A 202 -16.09 -26.28 16.69
C THR A 202 -15.62 -27.61 17.29
N LYS A 203 -15.19 -27.58 18.55
CA LYS A 203 -14.92 -28.78 19.36
C LYS A 203 -15.96 -28.89 20.45
N GLY A 204 -16.73 -29.97 20.42
CA GLY A 204 -17.76 -30.28 21.42
C GLY A 204 -17.43 -31.53 22.22
N LYS A 205 -17.89 -31.57 23.47
CA LYS A 205 -18.03 -32.81 24.26
C LYS A 205 -19.45 -32.89 24.78
N SER A 206 -20.08 -34.03 24.54
CA SER A 206 -21.37 -34.39 25.13
C SER A 206 -21.20 -35.68 25.92
N GLU A 207 -21.46 -35.63 27.22
CA GLU A 207 -21.36 -36.79 28.11
C GLU A 207 -22.64 -36.91 28.94
N VAL A 208 -23.18 -38.14 29.02
CA VAL A 208 -24.25 -38.48 29.95
C VAL A 208 -23.66 -39.32 31.07
N ARG A 209 -23.53 -38.74 32.27
CA ARG A 209 -22.96 -39.44 33.41
C ARG A 209 -23.94 -39.59 34.55
N LYS A 210 -23.79 -40.66 35.32
CA LYS A 210 -24.62 -40.88 36.50
C LYS A 210 -24.32 -39.80 37.56
N LYS A 211 -25.37 -39.25 38.17
CA LYS A 211 -25.22 -38.32 39.31
C LYS A 211 -24.56 -39.05 40.48
N SER A 212 -23.82 -38.32 41.32
CA SER A 212 -23.15 -38.88 42.49
C SER A 212 -24.14 -39.53 43.44
N VAL A 213 -23.68 -40.49 44.25
CA VAL A 213 -24.52 -41.19 45.22
C VAL A 213 -25.22 -40.19 46.14
N VAL A 214 -24.48 -39.20 46.66
CA VAL A 214 -25.01 -38.13 47.51
C VAL A 214 -26.10 -37.33 46.82
N THR A 215 -25.88 -36.88 45.57
CA THR A 215 -26.90 -36.11 44.83
C THR A 215 -28.13 -36.95 44.53
N ARG A 216 -27.99 -38.26 44.26
CA ARG A 216 -29.15 -39.14 44.02
C ARG A 216 -29.94 -39.37 45.31
N ALA A 217 -29.24 -39.65 46.41
CA ALA A 217 -29.84 -39.84 47.72
C ALA A 217 -30.56 -38.57 48.18
N GLY A 218 -29.94 -37.40 48.03
CA GLY A 218 -30.57 -36.11 48.32
C GLY A 218 -31.82 -35.85 47.47
N ASN A 219 -31.78 -36.14 46.16
CA ASN A 219 -32.96 -36.01 45.30
C ASN A 219 -34.09 -36.97 45.71
N SER A 220 -33.79 -38.21 46.12
CA SER A 220 -34.81 -39.15 46.57
C SER A 220 -35.40 -38.77 47.93
N LEU A 221 -34.56 -38.32 48.87
CA LEU A 221 -35.00 -37.88 50.20
C LEU A 221 -35.83 -36.60 50.10
N GLY A 222 -35.37 -35.61 49.33
CA GLY A 222 -36.14 -34.38 49.09
C GLY A 222 -37.48 -34.67 48.42
N ARG A 223 -37.55 -35.63 47.49
CA ARG A 223 -38.82 -36.08 46.91
C ARG A 223 -39.72 -36.75 47.94
N ALA A 224 -39.18 -37.63 48.78
CA ALA A 224 -39.96 -38.30 49.82
C ALA A 224 -40.54 -37.29 50.84
N GLY A 225 -39.73 -36.32 51.29
CA GLY A 225 -40.19 -35.26 52.20
C GLY A 225 -41.29 -34.40 51.60
N MET A 226 -41.18 -34.04 50.32
CA MET A 226 -42.22 -33.25 49.64
C MET A 226 -43.50 -34.05 49.33
N ILE A 227 -43.38 -35.36 49.06
CA ILE A 227 -44.56 -36.23 48.98
C ILE A 227 -45.29 -36.23 50.33
N ALA A 228 -44.56 -36.37 51.44
CA ALA A 228 -45.15 -36.33 52.78
C ALA A 228 -45.79 -34.96 53.09
N ALA A 229 -45.07 -33.86 52.83
CA ALA A 229 -45.54 -32.51 53.13
C ALA A 229 -46.76 -32.07 52.31
N THR A 230 -46.93 -32.59 51.09
CA THR A 230 -48.06 -32.25 50.20
C THR A 230 -49.20 -33.26 50.24
N GLY A 231 -49.19 -34.19 51.21
CA GLY A 231 -50.23 -35.21 51.32
C GLY A 231 -50.31 -36.14 50.10
N GLY A 232 -49.18 -36.39 49.42
CA GLY A 232 -49.10 -37.29 48.28
C GLY A 232 -49.22 -36.63 46.91
N LEU A 233 -49.65 -35.37 46.80
CA LEU A 233 -49.84 -34.70 45.50
C LEU A 233 -48.55 -34.65 44.66
N TRP A 234 -47.39 -34.45 45.31
CA TRP A 234 -46.11 -34.42 44.61
C TRP A 234 -45.66 -35.77 44.04
N ALA A 235 -46.34 -36.87 44.36
CA ALA A 235 -46.06 -38.19 43.77
C ALA A 235 -46.34 -38.21 42.26
N LEU A 236 -47.26 -37.37 41.77
CA LEU A 236 -47.63 -37.23 40.36
C LEU A 236 -46.56 -36.50 39.52
N THR A 237 -45.59 -35.85 40.16
CA THR A 237 -44.52 -35.15 39.43
C THR A 237 -43.48 -36.14 38.88
N PRO A 238 -42.93 -35.93 37.67
CA PRO A 238 -41.90 -36.80 37.10
C PRO A 238 -40.65 -36.90 37.98
N LYS A 239 -40.02 -38.09 38.04
CA LYS A 239 -38.79 -38.27 38.82
C LYS A 239 -37.63 -37.56 38.13
N LYS A 240 -36.80 -36.84 38.90
CA LYS A 240 -35.52 -36.33 38.38
C LYS A 240 -34.67 -37.51 37.90
N SER A 241 -34.11 -37.41 36.70
CA SER A 241 -33.26 -38.46 36.13
C SER A 241 -32.06 -38.76 37.03
N LYS A 242 -31.62 -40.03 37.06
CA LYS A 242 -30.40 -40.44 37.76
C LYS A 242 -29.11 -40.00 37.06
N TYR A 243 -29.24 -39.44 35.85
CA TYR A 243 -28.15 -39.05 34.96
C TYR A 243 -28.10 -37.52 34.81
N LYS A 244 -26.92 -37.00 34.50
CA LYS A 244 -26.66 -35.60 34.20
C LYS A 244 -26.01 -35.54 32.83
N GLU A 245 -26.61 -34.76 31.93
CA GLU A 245 -25.99 -34.40 30.68
C GLU A 245 -25.01 -33.24 30.91
N LYS A 246 -23.81 -33.36 30.37
CA LYS A 246 -22.85 -32.26 30.25
C LYS A 246 -22.63 -32.02 28.76
N LYS A 247 -22.94 -30.81 28.29
CA LYS A 247 -22.60 -30.34 26.95
C LYS A 247 -21.62 -29.17 27.11
N SER A 248 -20.49 -29.23 26.43
CA SER A 248 -19.54 -28.12 26.32
C SER A 248 -19.07 -28.01 24.88
N SER A 249 -19.19 -26.84 24.28
CA SER A 249 -18.67 -26.55 22.94
C SER A 249 -17.74 -25.33 23.02
N LYS A 250 -16.64 -25.40 22.27
CA LYS A 250 -15.77 -24.27 21.98
C LYS A 250 -15.72 -24.11 20.46
N THR A 251 -15.97 -22.92 19.96
CA THR A 251 -15.86 -22.59 18.54
C THR A 251 -14.75 -21.58 18.37
N ASP A 252 -13.73 -21.94 17.60
CA ASP A 252 -12.65 -21.06 17.20
C ASP A 252 -12.99 -20.55 15.78
N ILE A 253 -13.16 -19.24 15.61
CA ILE A 253 -13.44 -18.60 14.31
C ILE A 253 -12.16 -17.95 13.82
N ASN A 254 -11.73 -18.29 12.61
CA ASN A 254 -10.65 -17.63 11.91
C ASN A 254 -11.25 -16.62 10.91
N SER A 255 -10.85 -15.36 11.02
CA SER A 255 -11.30 -14.28 10.15
C SER A 255 -10.11 -13.60 9.51
N LYS A 256 -10.24 -13.22 8.25
CA LYS A 256 -9.23 -12.49 7.48
C LYS A 256 -9.74 -11.11 7.12
N GLN A 257 -8.82 -10.16 7.00
CA GLN A 257 -9.13 -8.83 6.49
C GLN A 257 -8.87 -8.80 4.98
N MET A 258 -9.90 -8.43 4.23
CA MET A 258 -9.87 -8.30 2.78
C MET A 258 -9.89 -6.82 2.43
N ALA A 259 -9.05 -6.41 1.49
CA ALA A 259 -9.11 -5.11 0.84
C ALA A 259 -9.90 -5.24 -0.47
N ILE A 260 -10.72 -4.24 -0.77
CA ILE A 260 -11.57 -4.16 -1.96
C ILE A 260 -11.41 -2.78 -2.58
N CYS A 261 -10.89 -2.72 -3.79
CA CYS A 261 -10.84 -1.48 -4.55
C CYS A 261 -12.27 -1.07 -4.96
N GLN A 262 -12.68 0.12 -4.55
CA GLN A 262 -14.03 0.64 -4.81
C GLN A 262 -14.21 1.09 -6.27
N ASP A 263 -13.12 1.36 -7.00
CA ASP A 263 -13.19 1.83 -8.38
C ASP A 263 -13.23 0.68 -9.40
N CYS A 264 -12.47 -0.41 -9.17
CA CYS A 264 -12.37 -1.53 -10.12
C CYS A 264 -12.91 -2.87 -9.61
N GLY A 265 -13.31 -2.94 -8.33
CA GLY A 265 -13.89 -4.13 -7.70
C GLY A 265 -12.89 -5.26 -7.41
N LYS A 266 -11.59 -5.07 -7.67
CA LYS A 266 -10.58 -6.08 -7.33
C LYS A 266 -10.48 -6.21 -5.82
N SER A 267 -10.48 -7.46 -5.31
CA SER A 267 -10.24 -7.76 -3.91
C SER A 267 -8.96 -8.58 -3.72
N TRP A 268 -8.32 -8.41 -2.56
CA TRP A 268 -7.12 -9.14 -2.14
C TRP A 268 -7.05 -9.26 -0.62
N GLU A 269 -6.34 -10.26 -0.13
CA GLU A 269 -6.09 -10.45 1.31
C GLU A 269 -5.02 -9.43 1.77
N VAL A 270 -5.32 -8.69 2.83
CA VAL A 270 -4.34 -7.81 3.48
C VAL A 270 -3.50 -8.68 4.40
N LYS A 271 -2.19 -8.69 4.18
CA LYS A 271 -1.23 -9.45 5.00
C LYS A 271 -0.91 -8.73 6.30
#